data_AF-A0A967LU70-F1
#
_entry.id   AF-A0A967LU70-F1
#
_cell.length_a   1.000
_cell.length_b   1.000
_cell.length_c   1.000
_cell.angle_alpha   90.00
_cell.angle_beta   90.00
_cell.angle_gamma   90.00
#
_symmetry.space_group_name_H-M   'P 1'
#
loop_
_entity.id
_entity.type
_entity.pdbx_description
1 polymer ?
#
loop_
_entity_poly.entity_id
_entity_poly.type
_entity_poly.pdbx_seq_one_letter_code
_entity_poly.pdbx_strand_id
1 'polypeptide(L)'
;TLTAVAESEHTAGVLYVGTDDGLVRVSTDDGATWSDVTTAIPDAPTMMWVNQIHASRHVDGRVYVAANNYRNDDYDNYLWRS
;
A
#
# COMPACT_ATOMS: atom_id res chain seq x y z
N THR A 1 0.07 9.35 9.26
CA THR A 1 -0.91 8.48 9.96
C THR A 1 -1.12 7.21 9.16
N LEU A 2 -1.29 6.06 9.79
CA LEU A 2 -1.71 4.85 9.08
C LEU A 2 -3.17 4.99 8.64
N THR A 3 -3.44 4.76 7.35
CA THR A 3 -4.77 4.92 6.75
C THR A 3 -5.31 3.60 6.19
N ALA A 4 -4.43 2.67 5.82
CA ALA A 4 -4.78 1.36 5.31
C ALA A 4 -3.88 0.28 5.91
N VAL A 5 -4.45 -0.90 6.14
CA VAL A 5 -3.72 -2.09 6.61
C VAL A 5 -4.34 -3.33 5.96
N ALA A 6 -3.50 -4.28 5.57
CA ALA A 6 -3.90 -5.60 5.10
C ALA A 6 -2.87 -6.66 5.51
N GLU A 7 -3.32 -7.86 5.83
CA GLU A 7 -2.47 -9.04 6.03
C GLU A 7 -2.58 -9.97 4.82
N SER A 8 -1.51 -10.70 4.49
CA SER A 8 -1.56 -11.76 3.48
C SER A 8 -2.49 -12.89 3.91
N GLU A 9 -3.41 -13.31 3.04
CA GLU A 9 -4.25 -14.49 3.25
C GLU A 9 -3.45 -15.81 3.11
N HIS A 10 -2.23 -15.75 2.58
CA HIS A 10 -1.39 -16.92 2.31
C HIS A 10 -0.30 -17.14 3.35
N THR A 11 0.23 -16.06 3.94
CA THR A 11 1.37 -16.11 4.87
C THR A 11 1.11 -15.21 6.07
N ALA A 12 0.78 -15.82 7.21
CA ALA A 12 0.55 -15.10 8.46
C ALA A 12 1.76 -14.25 8.85
N GLY A 13 1.51 -13.04 9.38
CA GLY A 13 2.56 -12.10 9.77
C GLY A 13 3.18 -11.31 8.61
N VAL A 14 2.75 -11.54 7.36
CA VAL A 14 3.06 -10.64 6.25
C VAL A 14 2.01 -9.53 6.20
N LEU A 15 2.42 -8.32 6.56
CA LEU A 15 1.55 -7.16 6.70
C LEU A 15 1.90 -6.08 5.68
N TYR A 16 0.89 -5.40 5.15
CA TYR A 16 1.03 -4.27 4.27
C TYR A 16 0.29 -3.07 4.86
N VAL A 17 0.91 -1.90 4.78
CA VAL A 17 0.32 -0.67 5.30
C VAL A 17 0.49 0.49 4.33
N GLY A 18 -0.50 1.38 4.37
CA GLY A 18 -0.53 2.64 3.64
C GLY A 18 -0.72 3.81 4.59
N THR A 19 -0.18 4.97 4.21
CA THR A 19 -0.26 6.20 5.02
C THR A 19 -0.95 7.36 4.27
N ASP A 20 -1.29 8.39 5.04
CA ASP A 20 -1.82 9.66 4.52
C ASP A 20 -0.81 10.49 3.71
N ASP A 21 0.50 10.26 3.89
CA ASP A 21 1.60 10.90 3.19
C ASP A 21 2.17 10.07 2.02
N GLY A 22 1.48 8.99 1.64
CA GLY A 22 1.75 8.25 0.40
C GLY A 22 2.74 7.10 0.52
N LEU A 23 3.17 6.76 1.73
CA LEU A 23 4.06 5.62 1.96
C LEU A 23 3.29 4.30 1.89
N VAL A 24 3.91 3.32 1.23
CA VAL A 24 3.49 1.93 1.26
C VAL A 24 4.62 1.10 1.84
N ARG A 25 4.33 0.36 2.91
CA ARG A 25 5.33 -0.44 3.64
C ARG A 25 4.87 -1.87 3.83
N VAL A 26 5.83 -2.78 3.88
CA VAL A 26 5.62 -4.21 4.11
C VAL A 26 6.42 -4.67 5.32
N SER A 27 5.81 -5.51 6.15
CA SER A 27 6.49 -6.30 7.18
C SER A 27 6.32 -7.78 6.83
N THR A 28 7.34 -8.58 7.10
CA THR A 28 7.31 -10.05 6.94
C THR A 28 7.59 -10.76 8.27
N ASP A 29 7.48 -10.04 9.37
CA ASP A 29 7.86 -10.45 10.72
C ASP A 29 6.86 -9.92 11.76
N ASP A 30 5.57 -9.97 11.44
CA ASP A 30 4.45 -9.61 12.32
C ASP A 30 4.51 -8.15 12.84
N GLY A 31 5.02 -7.25 12.00
CA GLY A 31 5.12 -5.83 12.27
C GLY A 31 6.36 -5.40 13.08
N ALA A 32 7.30 -6.31 13.35
CA ALA A 32 8.53 -5.99 14.07
C ALA A 32 9.49 -5.10 13.26
N THR A 33 9.61 -5.35 11.96
CA THR A 33 10.37 -4.51 11.03
C THR A 33 9.56 -4.19 9.77
N TRP A 34 9.88 -3.04 9.16
CA TRP A 34 9.14 -2.51 8.01
C TRP A 34 10.09 -2.10 6.90
N SER A 35 9.83 -2.60 5.69
CA SER A 35 10.50 -2.20 4.47
C SER A 35 9.62 -1.22 3.69
N ASP A 36 10.23 -0.13 3.23
CA ASP A 36 9.56 0.84 2.37
C ASP A 36 9.56 0.36 0.92
N VAL A 37 8.38 0.21 0.33
CA VAL A 37 8.19 -0.25 -1.05
C VAL A 37 7.55 0.83 -1.94
N THR A 38 7.45 2.06 -1.45
CA THR A 38 6.82 3.18 -2.15
C THR A 38 7.46 3.44 -3.51
N THR A 39 8.79 3.27 -3.61
CA THR A 39 9.55 3.46 -4.85
C THR A 39 9.28 2.39 -5.92
N ALA A 40 8.66 1.27 -5.56
CA ALA A 40 8.25 0.24 -6.51
C ALA A 40 6.90 0.56 -7.17
N ILE A 41 6.19 1.61 -6.74
CA ILE A 41 4.90 2.02 -7.29
C ILE A 41 5.16 3.01 -8.43
N PRO A 42 4.95 2.60 -9.69
CA PRO A 42 5.25 3.46 -10.85
C PRO A 42 4.29 4.65 -10.88
N ASP A 43 4.85 5.83 -11.17
CA ASP A 43 4.12 7.09 -11.35
C ASP A 43 3.23 7.47 -10.15
N ALA A 44 3.59 7.01 -8.94
CA ALA A 44 2.90 7.40 -7.71
C ALA A 44 3.11 8.90 -7.42
N PRO A 45 2.04 9.68 -7.23
CA PRO A 45 2.17 11.07 -6.83
C PRO A 45 2.77 11.19 -5.43
N THR A 46 3.63 12.19 -5.25
CA THR A 46 4.13 12.57 -3.93
C THR A 46 2.95 13.01 -3.05
N MET A 47 2.94 12.57 -1.78
CA MET A 47 1.87 12.90 -0.81
C MET A 47 0.46 12.44 -1.22
N MET A 48 0.34 11.43 -2.09
CA MET A 48 -0.96 10.80 -2.33
C MET A 48 -1.51 10.17 -1.05
N TRP A 49 -2.82 10.16 -0.88
CA TRP A 49 -3.43 9.47 0.25
C TRP A 49 -3.68 8.01 -0.11
N VAL A 50 -3.04 7.06 0.59
CA VAL A 50 -3.32 5.63 0.39
C VAL A 50 -4.64 5.29 1.06
N ASN A 51 -5.67 5.01 0.25
CA ASN A 51 -7.03 4.77 0.75
C ASN A 51 -7.21 3.32 1.19
N GLN A 52 -6.66 2.39 0.41
CA GLN A 52 -6.88 0.97 0.60
C GLN A 52 -5.69 0.17 0.07
N ILE A 53 -5.34 -0.86 0.82
CA ILE A 53 -4.47 -1.94 0.38
C ILE A 53 -5.25 -3.23 0.50
N HIS A 54 -5.14 -4.10 -0.49
CA HIS A 54 -5.77 -5.42 -0.48
C HIS A 54 -4.74 -6.48 -0.87
N ALA A 55 -4.46 -7.42 0.02
CA ALA A 55 -3.65 -8.59 -0.31
C ALA A 55 -4.45 -9.56 -1.20
N SER A 56 -3.82 -10.11 -2.23
CA SER A 56 -4.46 -11.06 -3.12
C SER A 56 -4.74 -12.37 -2.39
N ARG A 57 -5.98 -12.85 -2.53
CA ARG A 57 -6.37 -14.20 -2.08
C ARG A 57 -5.96 -15.33 -3.02
N HIS A 58 -5.46 -14.98 -4.20
CA HIS A 58 -5.21 -15.94 -5.28
C HIS A 58 -3.72 -16.15 -5.56
N VAL A 59 -2.87 -15.21 -5.15
CA VAL A 59 -1.44 -15.17 -5.48
C VAL A 59 -0.72 -14.59 -4.29
N ASP A 60 0.12 -15.39 -3.64
CA ASP A 60 0.94 -14.92 -2.52
C ASP A 60 1.89 -13.80 -2.96
N GLY A 61 2.08 -12.83 -2.08
CA GLY A 61 2.87 -11.62 -2.34
C GLY A 61 2.24 -10.60 -3.29
N ARG A 62 1.10 -10.90 -3.95
CA ARG A 62 0.39 -9.91 -4.77
C ARG A 62 -0.43 -8.98 -3.88
N VAL A 63 -0.33 -7.68 -4.13
CA VAL A 63 -1.13 -6.64 -3.47
C VAL A 63 -1.72 -5.68 -4.49
N TYR A 64 -2.86 -5.10 -4.12
CA TYR A 64 -3.51 -4.02 -4.83
C TYR A 64 -3.49 -2.79 -3.94
N VAL A 65 -3.15 -1.63 -4.51
CA VAL A 65 -3.09 -0.35 -3.80
C VAL A 65 -3.97 0.65 -4.53
N ALA A 66 -4.89 1.29 -3.81
CA ALA A 66 -5.71 2.37 -4.33
C ALA A 66 -5.40 3.67 -3.56
N ALA A 67 -5.19 4.76 -4.30
CA ALA A 67 -4.88 6.07 -3.74
C ALA A 67 -5.74 7.17 -4.38
N ASN A 68 -5.72 8.36 -3.77
CA ASN A 68 -6.23 9.58 -4.40
C ASN A 68 -5.29 10.73 -4.06
N ASN A 69 -5.35 11.79 -4.86
CA ASN A 69 -4.49 12.95 -4.69
C ASN A 69 -5.28 14.28 -4.74
N TYR A 70 -6.59 14.23 -4.46
CA TYR A 70 -7.50 15.37 -4.62
C TYR A 70 -7.13 16.58 -3.74
N ARG A 71 -6.39 16.36 -2.64
CA ARG A 71 -5.90 17.45 -1.78
C ARG A 71 -4.78 18.27 -2.42
N ASN A 72 -4.21 17.78 -3.52
CA ASN A 72 -3.15 18.42 -4.29
C ASN A 72 -3.64 18.84 -5.69
N ASP A 73 -4.95 19.10 -5.84
CA ASP A 73 -5.60 19.46 -7.11
C ASP A 73 -5.43 18.44 -8.25
N ASP A 74 -5.23 17.17 -7.86
CA ASP A 74 -5.08 16.05 -8.76
C ASP A 74 -6.23 15.05 -8.56
N TYR A 75 -7.07 14.93 -9.59
CA TYR A 75 -8.28 14.14 -9.59
C TYR A 75 -8.16 12.85 -10.43
N ASP A 76 -6.93 12.47 -10.81
CA ASP A 76 -6.70 11.23 -11.53
C ASP A 76 -6.97 10.00 -10.65
N ASN A 77 -7.17 8.86 -11.33
CA ASN A 77 -7.47 7.59 -10.68
C ASN A 77 -6.19 6.78 -10.49
N TYR A 78 -5.93 6.39 -9.24
CA TYR A 78 -4.70 5.72 -8.86
C TYR A 78 -5.00 4.31 -8.34
N LEU A 79 -4.64 3.30 -9.13
CA LEU A 79 -4.80 1.89 -8.82
C LEU A 79 -3.62 1.09 -9.37
N TRP A 80 -2.94 0.36 -8.49
CA TRP A 80 -1.80 -0.48 -8.84
C TRP A 80 -1.99 -1.93 -8.40
N ARG A 81 -1.19 -2.80 -9.01
CA ARG A 81 -1.08 -4.23 -8.70
C ARG A 81 0.38 -4.67 -8.85
N SER A 82 0.89 -5.48 -7.93
CA SER A 82 2.18 -6.17 -8.07
C SER A 82 2.16 -7.44 -8.94
#